data_AF-A0A7K0QTM8-F1
#
_entry.id   AF-A0A7K0QTM8-F1
#
_cell.length_a   1.000
_cell.length_b   1.000
_cell.length_c   1.000
_cell.angle_alpha   90.00
_cell.angle_beta   90.00
_cell.angle_gamma   90.00
#
_symmetry.space_group_name_H-M   'P 1'
#
loop_
_entity.id
_entity.type
_entity.pdbx_description
1 polymer ?
#
loop_
_entity_poly.entity_id
_entity_poly.type
_entity_poly.pdbx_seq_one_letter_code
_entity_poly.pdbx_strand_id
1 'polypeptide(L)'
;MSFAAVVSQLIGSLGRDRSLPERTALFAAAAVVGPTFEPGLQPRRTIHQALATGVVSAATLGAVTVSQSSIESLGRLITRDRTDSGSVVFRTVVNLGVNAVAASACISAARLLPPRPDESLRRGLARTALDRTGRAAVMTTGLAATLGVLDGVSHISPKLRWLNRLPIALPAGIAVSALKIRQVHHSAAANGDKTIAQVSTGKSAGLGVAIGVGVIGLQSGERVIARGVSRSIGKVAPRYEPIASPIGHLVALAMLGGALAAGYEYMLRKIEQGGVAIEPAYEVPPTSSSVSGGPGSAVTFESLSREGRRFVNMALTPAEIESVMGEPVLKEPARVFVGLAQSDQLEDRVDAVMDELIRVGAFDRKVLVFASPTGSGYINYVMAEAVEYLARGDSCIVTMQYSLLPSFLSLDRAKLGVDQNRALMHAITGYLRGMDAAKRPRFILFGESLGAQTMQDIFAHRTVEAFDRDFVHSSLFLGTPAGTKFAASWHVNPERIDPKNEIIEVDNFGEYLDLTPEQRASVRHVLLSHYDDPIPKFGPSLLVRQPWWLGPVEERPPGVPKSTKWRPATTFVLTGVDLTNAMEVIPGDFGRRGHDYREDIPPFVSEIFDLPVTAPQMERMDHA
;
A
#
# COMPACT_ATOMS: atom_id res chain seq x y z
N MET A 1 -37.24 -31.33 -0.73
CA MET A 1 -37.32 -30.35 -1.84
C MET A 1 -36.75 -31.02 -3.09
N SER A 2 -37.43 -31.01 -4.24
CA SER A 2 -36.90 -31.65 -5.45
C SER A 2 -35.73 -30.84 -6.04
N PHE A 3 -34.80 -31.48 -6.76
CA PHE A 3 -33.70 -30.79 -7.47
C PHE A 3 -34.21 -29.65 -8.37
N ALA A 4 -35.34 -29.87 -9.05
CA ALA A 4 -36.01 -28.86 -9.87
C ALA A 4 -36.52 -27.66 -9.05
N ALA A 5 -37.02 -27.88 -7.84
CA ALA A 5 -37.46 -26.81 -6.94
C ALA A 5 -36.26 -25.98 -6.43
N VAL A 6 -35.15 -26.64 -6.09
CA VAL A 6 -33.90 -25.99 -5.66
C VAL A 6 -33.31 -25.16 -6.81
N VAL A 7 -33.25 -25.71 -8.02
CA VAL A 7 -32.79 -24.99 -9.22
C VAL A 7 -33.69 -23.81 -9.55
N SER A 8 -35.01 -23.97 -9.48
CA SER A 8 -35.95 -22.86 -9.71
C SER A 8 -35.81 -21.75 -8.66
N GLN A 9 -35.59 -22.10 -7.39
CA GLN A 9 -35.39 -21.15 -6.31
C GLN A 9 -34.04 -20.41 -6.45
N LEU A 10 -32.98 -21.12 -6.85
CA LEU A 10 -31.69 -20.52 -7.18
C LEU A 10 -31.80 -19.54 -8.35
N ILE A 11 -32.45 -19.95 -9.45
CA ILE A 11 -32.67 -19.10 -10.64
C ILE A 11 -33.49 -17.85 -10.29
N GLY A 12 -34.55 -18.00 -9.49
CA GLY A 12 -35.34 -16.88 -8.98
C GLY A 12 -34.49 -15.90 -8.16
N SER A 13 -33.74 -16.44 -7.20
CA SER A 13 -32.89 -15.67 -6.29
C SER A 13 -31.73 -14.93 -6.98
N LEU A 14 -31.28 -15.41 -8.15
CA LEU A 14 -30.22 -14.79 -8.96
C LEU A 14 -30.76 -13.87 -10.06
N GLY A 15 -32.06 -13.95 -10.36
CA GLY A 15 -32.69 -13.26 -11.49
C GLY A 15 -33.90 -12.46 -11.04
N ARG A 16 -35.11 -12.99 -11.27
CA ARG A 16 -36.37 -12.23 -11.23
C ARG A 16 -36.67 -11.62 -9.84
N ASP A 17 -36.22 -12.26 -8.77
CA ASP A 17 -36.51 -11.81 -7.41
C ASP A 17 -35.64 -10.62 -6.96
N ARG A 18 -34.68 -10.20 -7.80
CA ARG A 18 -33.80 -9.05 -7.55
C ARG A 18 -34.32 -7.78 -8.23
N SER A 19 -34.14 -6.65 -7.55
CA SER A 19 -34.40 -5.33 -8.11
C SER A 19 -33.44 -5.04 -9.26
N LEU A 20 -33.77 -4.07 -10.11
CA LEU A 20 -32.88 -3.65 -11.20
C LEU A 20 -31.50 -3.17 -10.66
N PRO A 21 -31.42 -2.33 -9.59
CA PRO A 21 -30.14 -2.02 -8.92
C PRO A 21 -29.33 -3.25 -8.51
N GLU A 22 -29.97 -4.23 -7.87
CA GLU A 22 -29.29 -5.44 -7.39
C GLU A 22 -28.74 -6.29 -8.54
N ARG A 23 -29.44 -6.35 -9.68
CA ARG A 23 -28.98 -7.05 -10.90
C ARG A 23 -27.83 -6.29 -11.58
N THR A 24 -27.91 -4.96 -11.68
CA THR A 24 -26.79 -4.16 -12.20
C THR A 24 -25.56 -4.34 -11.32
N ALA A 25 -25.71 -4.35 -10.01
CA ALA A 25 -24.61 -4.56 -9.07
C ALA A 25 -23.95 -5.93 -9.26
N LEU A 26 -24.74 -7.00 -9.43
CA LEU A 26 -24.21 -8.34 -9.74
C LEU A 26 -23.44 -8.38 -11.06
N PHE A 27 -24.01 -7.78 -12.11
CA PHE A 27 -23.33 -7.67 -13.40
C PHE A 27 -22.00 -6.95 -13.26
N ALA A 28 -21.98 -5.78 -12.60
CA ALA A 28 -20.79 -4.97 -12.44
C ALA A 28 -19.72 -5.65 -11.58
N ALA A 29 -20.12 -6.30 -10.49
CA ALA A 29 -19.22 -7.04 -9.60
C ALA A 29 -18.62 -8.27 -10.30
N ALA A 30 -19.38 -8.96 -11.16
CA ALA A 30 -18.83 -10.04 -11.96
C ALA A 30 -17.92 -9.52 -13.09
N ALA A 31 -18.30 -8.43 -13.76
CA ALA A 31 -17.53 -7.86 -14.86
C ALA A 31 -16.18 -7.24 -14.44
N VAL A 32 -16.10 -6.70 -13.21
CA VAL A 32 -14.85 -6.08 -12.70
C VAL A 32 -13.77 -7.11 -12.38
N VAL A 33 -14.13 -8.39 -12.23
CA VAL A 33 -13.18 -9.50 -12.02
C VAL A 33 -12.14 -9.56 -13.13
N GLY A 34 -12.50 -9.33 -14.39
CA GLY A 34 -11.54 -9.47 -15.48
C GLY A 34 -10.37 -8.48 -15.40
N PRO A 35 -10.64 -7.17 -15.24
CA PRO A 35 -9.61 -6.16 -15.00
C PRO A 35 -8.72 -6.37 -13.77
N THR A 36 -9.11 -7.15 -12.74
CA THR A 36 -8.25 -7.33 -11.56
C THR A 36 -7.03 -8.20 -11.84
N PHE A 37 -7.02 -8.92 -12.96
CA PHE A 37 -5.89 -9.73 -13.41
C PHE A 37 -4.84 -8.90 -14.15
N GLU A 38 -5.04 -7.59 -14.39
CA GLU A 38 -4.01 -6.76 -15.02
C GLU A 38 -2.70 -6.82 -14.25
N PRO A 39 -1.52 -6.89 -14.92
CA PRO A 39 -0.23 -7.07 -14.25
C PRO A 39 0.01 -6.00 -13.17
N GLY A 40 0.58 -6.43 -12.04
CA GLY A 40 0.93 -5.54 -10.92
C GLY A 40 2.39 -5.13 -10.96
N LEU A 41 2.81 -4.31 -9.99
CA LEU A 41 4.23 -4.02 -9.77
C LEU A 41 4.97 -5.27 -9.29
N GLN A 42 4.28 -6.17 -8.59
CA GLN A 42 4.82 -7.43 -8.11
C GLN A 42 4.03 -8.65 -8.62
N PRO A 43 4.67 -9.81 -8.78
CA PRO A 43 3.97 -11.07 -9.07
C PRO A 43 2.97 -11.40 -7.96
N ARG A 44 1.74 -11.78 -8.33
CA ARG A 44 0.70 -12.17 -7.38
C ARG A 44 0.48 -13.67 -7.37
N ARG A 45 0.57 -14.26 -6.17
CA ARG A 45 0.14 -15.65 -5.90
C ARG A 45 -1.37 -15.78 -6.11
N THR A 46 -1.83 -17.00 -6.38
CA THR A 46 -3.27 -17.27 -6.61
C THR A 46 -4.16 -16.82 -5.45
N ILE A 47 -3.71 -16.99 -4.20
CA ILE A 47 -4.46 -16.57 -3.02
C ILE A 47 -4.55 -15.04 -2.88
N HIS A 48 -3.46 -14.33 -3.14
CA HIS A 48 -3.42 -12.86 -3.11
C HIS A 48 -4.28 -12.26 -4.23
N GLN A 49 -4.24 -12.86 -5.42
CA GLN A 49 -5.11 -12.51 -6.54
C GLN A 49 -6.59 -12.72 -6.18
N ALA A 50 -6.92 -13.84 -5.51
CA ALA A 50 -8.27 -14.15 -5.07
C ALA A 50 -8.80 -13.10 -4.08
N LEU A 51 -7.98 -12.76 -3.09
CA LEU A 51 -8.30 -11.75 -2.08
C LEU A 51 -8.54 -10.38 -2.74
N ALA A 52 -7.59 -9.92 -3.55
CA ALA A 52 -7.69 -8.63 -4.24
C ALA A 52 -8.96 -8.54 -5.10
N THR A 53 -9.22 -9.60 -5.88
CA THR A 53 -10.38 -9.67 -6.76
C THR A 53 -11.69 -9.70 -5.98
N GLY A 54 -11.73 -10.42 -4.85
CA GLY A 54 -12.88 -10.44 -3.94
C GLY A 54 -13.19 -9.06 -3.36
N VAL A 55 -12.18 -8.35 -2.85
CA VAL A 55 -12.32 -7.00 -2.30
C VAL A 55 -12.81 -6.01 -3.37
N VAL A 56 -12.21 -6.02 -4.56
CA VAL A 56 -12.63 -5.14 -5.67
C VAL A 56 -14.07 -5.43 -6.12
N SER A 57 -14.44 -6.71 -6.19
CA SER A 57 -15.79 -7.13 -6.59
C SER A 57 -16.83 -6.73 -5.55
N ALA A 58 -16.54 -6.93 -4.26
CA ALA A 58 -17.42 -6.52 -3.17
C ALA A 58 -17.58 -4.99 -3.07
N ALA A 59 -16.49 -4.23 -3.21
CA ALA A 59 -16.55 -2.77 -3.24
C ALA A 59 -17.35 -2.25 -4.43
N THR A 60 -17.18 -2.88 -5.61
CA THR A 60 -17.95 -2.54 -6.82
C THR A 60 -19.44 -2.86 -6.64
N LEU A 61 -19.77 -4.01 -6.06
CA LEU A 61 -21.14 -4.40 -5.73
C LEU A 61 -21.81 -3.33 -4.85
N GLY A 62 -21.17 -2.94 -3.74
CA GLY A 62 -21.72 -1.94 -2.83
C GLY A 62 -21.91 -0.57 -3.48
N ALA A 63 -20.87 -0.09 -4.18
CA ALA A 63 -20.91 1.22 -4.83
C ALA A 63 -22.00 1.32 -5.91
N VAL A 64 -22.19 0.26 -6.71
CA VAL A 64 -23.24 0.23 -7.74
C VAL A 64 -24.62 0.12 -7.10
N THR A 65 -24.81 -0.72 -6.08
CA THR A 65 -26.08 -0.84 -5.36
C THR A 65 -26.53 0.50 -4.77
N VAL A 66 -25.65 1.21 -4.08
CA VAL A 66 -25.96 2.53 -3.49
C VAL A 66 -26.23 3.59 -4.56
N SER A 67 -25.41 3.63 -5.62
CA SER A 67 -25.59 4.59 -6.72
C SER A 67 -26.95 4.39 -7.39
N GLN A 68 -27.30 3.14 -7.71
CA GLN A 68 -28.53 2.81 -8.41
C GLN A 68 -29.77 2.94 -7.54
N SER A 69 -29.68 2.57 -6.26
CA SER A 69 -30.79 2.79 -5.32
C SER A 69 -31.09 4.29 -5.15
N SER A 70 -30.04 5.13 -5.12
CA SER A 70 -30.19 6.59 -5.07
C SER A 70 -30.84 7.15 -6.35
N ILE A 71 -30.41 6.70 -7.53
CA ILE A 71 -30.99 7.10 -8.82
C ILE A 71 -32.47 6.68 -8.91
N GLU A 72 -32.80 5.45 -8.51
CA GLU A 72 -34.17 4.95 -8.50
C GLU A 72 -35.06 5.76 -7.53
N SER A 73 -34.57 6.07 -6.34
CA SER A 73 -35.29 6.87 -5.34
C SER A 73 -35.57 8.28 -5.84
N LEU A 74 -34.60 8.91 -6.52
CA LEU A 74 -34.80 10.21 -7.16
C LEU A 74 -35.83 10.14 -8.29
N GLY A 75 -35.79 9.08 -9.11
CA GLY A 75 -36.78 8.84 -10.16
C GLY A 75 -38.21 8.71 -9.62
N ARG A 76 -38.39 8.01 -8.50
CA ARG A 76 -39.70 7.88 -7.82
C ARG A 76 -40.22 9.22 -7.30
N LEU A 77 -39.34 10.02 -6.69
CA LEU A 77 -39.68 11.38 -6.24
C LEU A 77 -40.14 12.28 -7.40
N ILE A 78 -39.42 12.26 -8.53
CA ILE A 78 -39.75 13.05 -9.72
C ILE A 78 -41.09 12.59 -10.33
N THR A 79 -41.33 11.29 -10.35
CA THR A 79 -42.57 10.72 -10.90
C THR A 79 -43.74 10.74 -9.91
N ARG A 80 -43.53 11.20 -8.67
CA ARG A 80 -44.53 11.18 -7.56
C ARG A 80 -45.18 9.80 -7.40
N ASP A 81 -44.38 8.74 -7.52
CA ASP A 81 -44.84 7.35 -7.52
C ASP A 81 -45.93 7.02 -8.56
N ARG A 82 -46.15 7.86 -9.58
CA ARG A 82 -47.09 7.62 -10.70
C ARG A 82 -46.63 6.51 -11.66
N THR A 83 -45.74 5.63 -11.22
CA THR A 83 -45.35 4.40 -11.93
C THR A 83 -46.46 3.35 -11.98
N ASP A 84 -47.63 3.65 -11.43
CA ASP A 84 -48.81 2.79 -11.34
C ASP A 84 -49.66 2.73 -12.63
N SER A 85 -49.13 3.20 -13.77
CA SER A 85 -49.71 2.80 -15.06
C SER A 85 -49.32 1.34 -15.30
N GLY A 86 -50.29 0.45 -15.45
CA GLY A 86 -50.08 -1.00 -15.62
C GLY A 86 -49.20 -1.43 -16.81
N SER A 87 -48.67 -0.47 -17.59
CA SER A 87 -47.77 -0.70 -18.72
C SER A 87 -46.32 -0.88 -18.25
N VAL A 88 -45.82 -2.12 -18.40
CA VAL A 88 -44.40 -2.46 -18.23
C VAL A 88 -43.50 -1.60 -19.12
N VAL A 89 -43.98 -1.21 -20.31
CA VAL A 89 -43.27 -0.33 -21.25
C VAL A 89 -43.02 1.06 -20.64
N PHE A 90 -44.03 1.64 -19.98
CA PHE A 90 -43.89 2.96 -19.36
C PHE A 90 -42.83 2.97 -18.26
N ARG A 91 -42.81 1.93 -17.40
CA ARG A 91 -41.79 1.78 -16.34
C ARG A 91 -40.39 1.63 -16.92
N THR A 92 -40.23 0.88 -18.01
CA THR A 92 -38.95 0.74 -18.70
C THR A 92 -38.48 2.06 -19.30
N VAL A 93 -39.36 2.81 -19.97
CA VAL A 93 -39.03 4.12 -20.57
C VAL A 93 -38.63 5.13 -19.50
N VAL A 94 -39.35 5.21 -18.38
CA VAL A 94 -39.01 6.08 -17.25
C VAL A 94 -37.64 5.72 -16.67
N ASN A 95 -37.37 4.43 -16.43
CA ASN A 95 -36.08 3.97 -15.91
C ASN A 95 -34.92 4.28 -16.85
N LEU A 96 -35.12 4.09 -18.16
CA LEU A 96 -34.13 4.45 -19.18
C LEU A 96 -33.86 5.97 -19.18
N GLY A 97 -34.91 6.78 -19.11
CA GLY A 97 -34.81 8.24 -19.07
C GLY A 97 -34.07 8.75 -17.84
N VAL A 98 -34.45 8.29 -16.65
CA VAL A 98 -33.82 8.67 -15.37
C VAL A 98 -32.34 8.28 -15.36
N ASN A 99 -31.99 7.05 -15.80
CA ASN A 99 -30.60 6.62 -15.86
C ASN A 99 -29.79 7.36 -16.94
N ALA A 100 -30.38 7.67 -18.10
CA ALA A 100 -29.69 8.45 -19.12
C ALA A 100 -29.37 9.88 -18.64
N VAL A 101 -30.32 10.53 -17.95
CA VAL A 101 -30.09 11.85 -17.34
C VAL A 101 -29.03 11.77 -16.24
N ALA A 102 -29.13 10.79 -15.33
CA ALA A 102 -28.14 10.59 -14.28
C ALA A 102 -26.74 10.31 -14.85
N ALA A 103 -26.63 9.46 -15.87
CA ALA A 103 -25.36 9.17 -16.56
C ALA A 103 -24.73 10.46 -17.12
N SER A 104 -25.49 11.22 -17.90
CA SER A 104 -25.02 12.47 -18.51
C SER A 104 -24.65 13.51 -17.47
N ALA A 105 -25.50 13.74 -16.46
CA ALA A 105 -25.25 14.72 -15.42
C ALA A 105 -24.01 14.38 -14.59
N CYS A 106 -23.90 13.14 -14.11
CA CYS A 106 -22.77 12.73 -13.27
C CYS A 106 -21.45 12.68 -14.05
N ILE A 107 -21.45 12.16 -15.29
CA ILE A 107 -20.23 12.13 -16.12
C ILE A 107 -19.80 13.54 -16.48
N SER A 108 -20.71 14.42 -16.90
CA SER A 108 -20.38 15.82 -17.19
C SER A 108 -19.85 16.55 -15.95
N ALA A 109 -20.48 16.38 -14.80
CA ALA A 109 -20.01 16.96 -13.54
C ALA A 109 -18.60 16.45 -13.16
N ALA A 110 -18.31 15.16 -13.35
CA ALA A 110 -16.99 14.60 -13.12
C ALA A 110 -15.94 15.20 -14.08
N ARG A 111 -16.30 15.45 -15.35
CA ARG A 111 -15.43 16.07 -16.36
C ARG A 111 -15.16 17.55 -16.09
N LEU A 112 -16.11 18.26 -15.49
CA LEU A 112 -15.94 19.66 -15.05
C LEU A 112 -15.03 19.81 -13.81
N LEU A 113 -14.65 18.70 -13.17
CA LEU A 113 -13.78 18.67 -11.99
C LEU A 113 -12.41 18.01 -12.29
N PRO A 114 -11.62 18.47 -13.27
CA PRO A 114 -10.40 17.77 -13.69
C PRO A 114 -9.43 17.53 -12.52
N PRO A 115 -8.71 16.40 -12.49
CA PRO A 115 -7.74 16.08 -11.43
C PRO A 115 -6.63 17.14 -11.38
N ARG A 116 -6.13 17.43 -10.17
CA ARG A 116 -4.98 18.34 -9.96
C ARG A 116 -3.91 17.66 -9.10
N PRO A 117 -2.62 18.02 -9.25
CA PRO A 117 -1.52 17.48 -8.43
C PRO A 117 -1.70 17.72 -6.92
N ASP A 118 -2.29 18.85 -6.55
CA ASP A 118 -2.47 19.35 -5.18
C ASP A 118 -3.91 19.23 -4.66
N GLU A 119 -4.79 18.50 -5.37
CA GLU A 119 -6.20 18.43 -4.97
C GLU A 119 -6.42 17.72 -3.63
N SER A 120 -7.36 18.24 -2.83
CA SER A 120 -7.79 17.54 -1.62
C SER A 120 -8.45 16.20 -1.95
N LEU A 121 -8.24 15.21 -1.07
CA LEU A 121 -8.84 13.88 -1.21
C LEU A 121 -10.37 13.95 -1.33
N ARG A 122 -11.03 14.88 -0.63
CA ARG A 122 -12.49 15.08 -0.70
C ARG A 122 -12.96 15.45 -2.11
N ARG A 123 -12.26 16.38 -2.78
CA ARG A 123 -12.57 16.79 -4.16
C ARG A 123 -12.37 15.62 -5.13
N GLY A 124 -11.24 14.92 -5.00
CA GLY A 124 -10.95 13.76 -5.83
C GLY A 124 -11.98 12.64 -5.66
N LEU A 125 -12.39 12.36 -4.41
CA LEU A 125 -13.42 11.36 -4.09
C LEU A 125 -14.79 11.77 -4.66
N ALA A 126 -15.16 13.05 -4.59
CA ALA A 126 -16.39 13.54 -5.19
C ALA A 126 -16.40 13.32 -6.71
N ARG A 127 -15.31 13.65 -7.42
CA ARG A 127 -15.17 13.35 -8.85
C ARG A 127 -15.28 11.85 -9.12
N THR A 128 -14.55 11.02 -8.38
CA THR A 128 -14.59 9.55 -8.56
C THR A 128 -16.00 9.01 -8.32
N ALA A 129 -16.71 9.49 -7.30
CA ALA A 129 -18.08 9.10 -7.01
C ALA A 129 -19.01 9.46 -8.19
N LEU A 130 -18.91 10.68 -8.73
CA LEU A 130 -19.67 11.13 -9.89
C LEU A 130 -19.41 10.24 -11.13
N ASP A 131 -18.16 10.00 -11.50
CA ASP A 131 -17.83 9.11 -12.64
C ASP A 131 -18.37 7.69 -12.42
N ARG A 132 -18.23 7.15 -11.21
CA ARG A 132 -18.72 5.79 -10.85
C ARG A 132 -20.23 5.70 -10.88
N THR A 133 -20.95 6.68 -10.34
CA THR A 133 -22.42 6.73 -10.38
C THR A 133 -22.91 6.86 -11.82
N GLY A 134 -22.26 7.69 -12.64
CA GLY A 134 -22.60 7.82 -14.06
C GLY A 134 -22.39 6.52 -14.84
N ARG A 135 -21.28 5.81 -14.62
CA ARG A 135 -21.04 4.48 -15.23
C ARG A 135 -22.04 3.43 -14.75
N ALA A 136 -22.41 3.45 -13.46
CA ALA A 136 -23.46 2.58 -12.93
C ALA A 136 -24.80 2.81 -13.64
N ALA A 137 -25.14 4.07 -13.93
CA ALA A 137 -26.34 4.43 -14.67
C ALA A 137 -26.29 3.90 -16.11
N VAL A 138 -25.16 4.04 -16.81
CA VAL A 138 -24.97 3.45 -18.15
C VAL A 138 -25.14 1.93 -18.14
N MET A 139 -24.53 1.22 -17.18
CA MET A 139 -24.68 -0.23 -17.04
C MET A 139 -26.15 -0.62 -16.81
N THR A 140 -26.87 0.15 -15.99
CA THR A 140 -28.28 -0.09 -15.70
C THR A 140 -29.15 0.15 -16.92
N THR A 141 -28.88 1.22 -17.70
CA THR A 141 -29.58 1.48 -18.97
C THR A 141 -29.41 0.31 -19.93
N GLY A 142 -28.19 -0.20 -20.11
CA GLY A 142 -27.94 -1.35 -20.99
C GLY A 142 -28.66 -2.62 -20.52
N LEU A 143 -28.62 -2.91 -19.21
CA LEU A 143 -29.31 -4.05 -18.63
C LEU A 143 -30.84 -3.92 -18.74
N ALA A 144 -31.39 -2.74 -18.46
CA ALA A 144 -32.82 -2.46 -18.57
C ALA A 144 -33.31 -2.58 -20.01
N ALA A 145 -32.55 -2.06 -20.98
CA ALA A 145 -32.85 -2.21 -22.40
C ALA A 145 -32.85 -3.69 -22.82
N THR A 146 -31.87 -4.47 -22.36
CA THR A 146 -31.78 -5.91 -22.65
C THR A 146 -32.97 -6.67 -22.09
N LEU A 147 -33.35 -6.39 -20.83
CA LEU A 147 -34.52 -7.00 -20.19
C LEU A 147 -35.82 -6.59 -20.88
N GLY A 148 -35.95 -5.33 -21.33
CA GLY A 148 -37.11 -4.85 -22.07
C GLY A 148 -37.26 -5.52 -23.44
N VAL A 149 -36.15 -5.75 -24.17
CA VAL A 149 -36.17 -6.49 -25.44
C VAL A 149 -36.63 -7.93 -25.23
N LEU A 150 -36.10 -8.62 -24.22
CA LEU A 150 -36.48 -10.00 -23.90
C LEU A 150 -37.95 -10.10 -23.52
N ASP A 151 -38.44 -9.14 -22.74
CA ASP A 151 -39.85 -9.08 -22.37
C ASP A 151 -40.73 -8.86 -23.61
N GLY A 152 -40.34 -7.94 -24.50
CA GLY A 152 -41.01 -7.73 -25.79
C GLY A 152 -41.05 -8.99 -26.68
N VAL A 153 -39.92 -9.70 -26.80
CA VAL A 153 -39.85 -10.98 -27.54
C VAL A 153 -40.77 -12.04 -26.91
N SER A 154 -40.83 -12.09 -25.58
CA SER A 154 -41.70 -13.04 -24.85
C SER A 154 -43.19 -12.74 -25.02
N HIS A 155 -43.54 -11.46 -25.25
CA HIS A 155 -44.89 -11.02 -25.55
C HIS A 155 -45.29 -11.40 -26.98
N ILE A 156 -44.37 -11.28 -27.94
CA ILE A 156 -44.58 -11.66 -29.35
C ILE A 156 -44.65 -13.18 -29.50
N SER A 157 -43.81 -13.93 -28.77
CA SER A 157 -43.75 -15.40 -28.85
C SER A 157 -43.89 -16.03 -27.45
N PRO A 158 -45.11 -16.48 -27.07
CA PRO A 158 -45.37 -17.07 -25.75
C PRO A 158 -44.51 -18.30 -25.44
N LYS A 159 -44.05 -19.03 -26.47
CA LYS A 159 -43.12 -20.17 -26.34
C LYS A 159 -41.74 -19.75 -25.79
N LEU A 160 -41.38 -18.47 -25.90
CA LEU A 160 -40.11 -17.91 -25.42
C LEU A 160 -40.20 -17.25 -24.03
N ARG A 161 -41.33 -17.36 -23.31
CA ARG A 161 -41.50 -16.81 -21.94
C ARG A 161 -40.48 -17.31 -20.92
N TRP A 162 -39.83 -18.45 -21.18
CA TRP A 162 -38.76 -18.97 -20.33
C TRP A 162 -37.54 -18.03 -20.32
N LEU A 163 -37.32 -17.23 -21.36
CA LEU A 163 -36.23 -16.25 -21.43
C LEU A 163 -36.30 -15.20 -20.32
N ASN A 164 -37.51 -14.78 -19.91
CA ASN A 164 -37.71 -13.84 -18.81
C ASN A 164 -37.34 -14.41 -17.43
N ARG A 165 -37.08 -15.73 -17.34
CA ARG A 165 -36.63 -16.40 -16.12
C ARG A 165 -35.12 -16.50 -16.02
N LEU A 166 -34.38 -16.16 -17.08
CA LEU A 166 -32.92 -16.28 -17.09
C LEU A 166 -32.28 -15.17 -16.21
N PRO A 167 -31.32 -15.51 -15.34
CA PRO A 167 -30.64 -14.55 -14.48
C PRO A 167 -29.50 -13.83 -15.22
N ILE A 168 -29.80 -13.18 -16.35
CA ILE A 168 -28.83 -12.80 -17.40
C ILE A 168 -27.71 -11.88 -16.90
N ALA A 169 -27.97 -11.05 -15.89
CA ALA A 169 -26.98 -10.10 -15.36
C ALA A 169 -25.67 -10.78 -14.92
N LEU A 170 -25.75 -11.88 -14.18
CA LEU A 170 -24.56 -12.55 -13.65
C LEU A 170 -23.78 -13.30 -14.76
N PRO A 171 -24.38 -14.16 -15.61
CA PRO A 171 -23.69 -14.79 -16.74
C PRO A 171 -23.12 -13.77 -17.73
N ALA A 172 -23.82 -12.65 -17.99
CA ALA A 172 -23.29 -11.58 -18.84
C ALA A 172 -22.05 -10.93 -18.21
N GLY A 173 -22.06 -10.67 -16.91
CA GLY A 173 -20.90 -10.16 -16.18
C GLY A 173 -19.72 -11.13 -16.21
N ILE A 174 -19.98 -12.42 -16.00
CA ILE A 174 -18.96 -13.50 -16.12
C ILE A 174 -18.40 -13.57 -17.53
N ALA A 175 -19.23 -13.47 -18.57
CA ALA A 175 -18.79 -13.46 -19.96
C ALA A 175 -17.91 -12.24 -20.27
N VAL A 176 -18.31 -11.05 -19.83
CA VAL A 176 -17.49 -9.82 -19.94
C VAL A 176 -16.16 -9.98 -19.22
N SER A 177 -16.18 -10.57 -18.03
CA SER A 177 -14.98 -10.87 -17.25
C SER A 177 -14.05 -11.82 -18.00
N ALA A 178 -14.55 -12.95 -18.52
CA ALA A 178 -13.75 -13.91 -19.29
C ALA A 178 -13.11 -13.26 -20.54
N LEU A 179 -13.86 -12.41 -21.25
CA LEU A 179 -13.32 -11.63 -22.38
C LEU A 179 -12.22 -10.66 -21.92
N LYS A 180 -12.40 -10.00 -20.77
CA LYS A 180 -11.38 -9.10 -20.19
C LYS A 180 -10.15 -9.85 -19.72
N ILE A 181 -10.29 -11.00 -19.07
CA ILE A 181 -9.17 -11.87 -18.69
C ILE A 181 -8.35 -12.23 -19.93
N ARG A 182 -9.02 -12.67 -21.00
CA ARG A 182 -8.36 -12.98 -22.27
C ARG A 182 -7.64 -11.77 -22.85
N GLN A 183 -8.27 -10.59 -22.85
CA GLN A 183 -7.67 -9.34 -23.32
C GLN A 183 -6.45 -8.96 -22.48
N VAL A 184 -6.53 -9.07 -21.16
CA VAL A 184 -5.44 -8.78 -20.24
C VAL A 184 -4.24 -9.69 -20.49
N HIS A 185 -4.45 -11.01 -20.58
CA HIS A 185 -3.35 -11.95 -20.87
C HIS A 185 -2.71 -11.69 -22.24
N HIS A 186 -3.53 -11.38 -23.25
CA HIS A 186 -3.02 -11.04 -24.58
C HIS A 186 -2.20 -9.73 -24.56
N SER A 187 -2.72 -8.69 -23.91
CA SER A 187 -2.02 -7.41 -23.78
C SER A 187 -0.74 -7.54 -22.96
N ALA A 188 -0.75 -8.28 -21.86
CA ALA A 188 0.44 -8.53 -21.05
C ALA A 188 1.52 -9.27 -21.86
N ALA A 189 1.14 -10.32 -22.59
CA ALA A 189 2.07 -11.06 -23.46
C ALA A 189 2.65 -10.17 -24.57
N ALA A 190 1.81 -9.35 -25.22
CA ALA A 190 2.24 -8.43 -26.27
C ALA A 190 3.20 -7.33 -25.77
N ASN A 191 3.08 -6.95 -24.50
CA ASN A 191 3.93 -5.93 -23.88
C ASN A 191 5.13 -6.51 -23.09
N GLY A 192 5.24 -7.85 -23.00
CA GLY A 192 6.28 -8.51 -22.21
C GLY A 192 6.09 -8.40 -20.69
N ASP A 193 4.89 -8.09 -20.20
CA ASP A 193 4.61 -7.95 -18.76
C ASP A 193 4.59 -9.33 -18.08
N LYS A 194 5.56 -9.60 -17.20
CA LYS A 194 5.78 -10.93 -16.60
C LYS A 194 5.05 -11.16 -15.27
N THR A 195 4.57 -10.11 -14.59
CA THR A 195 4.00 -10.23 -13.22
C THR A 195 2.66 -11.00 -13.16
N ILE A 196 2.05 -11.28 -14.32
CA ILE A 196 0.83 -12.11 -14.45
C ILE A 196 1.13 -13.60 -14.73
N ALA A 197 2.39 -13.99 -14.96
CA ALA A 197 2.75 -15.31 -15.47
C ALA A 197 2.32 -16.50 -14.58
N GLN A 198 2.16 -16.29 -13.27
CA GLN A 198 1.81 -17.36 -12.33
C GLN A 198 0.32 -17.74 -12.34
N VAL A 199 -0.54 -16.95 -12.99
CA VAL A 199 -1.98 -17.21 -13.07
C VAL A 199 -2.36 -17.48 -14.52
N SER A 200 -2.52 -18.75 -14.90
CA SER A 200 -2.95 -19.09 -16.26
C SER A 200 -4.38 -18.62 -16.51
N THR A 201 -4.73 -18.37 -17.78
CA THR A 201 -6.09 -17.96 -18.20
C THR A 201 -7.18 -18.88 -17.61
N GLY A 202 -6.93 -20.19 -17.54
CA GLY A 202 -7.86 -21.16 -16.96
C GLY A 202 -8.02 -21.02 -15.44
N LYS A 203 -6.93 -20.81 -14.70
CA LYS A 203 -6.98 -20.52 -13.26
C LYS A 203 -7.71 -19.20 -12.99
N SER A 204 -7.44 -18.16 -13.78
CA SER A 204 -8.12 -16.86 -13.70
C SER A 204 -9.63 -16.99 -13.91
N ALA A 205 -10.05 -17.75 -14.92
CA ALA A 205 -11.46 -17.99 -15.20
C ALA A 205 -12.15 -18.77 -14.07
N GLY A 206 -11.54 -19.85 -13.58
CA GLY A 206 -12.07 -20.64 -12.46
C GLY A 206 -12.19 -19.82 -11.17
N LEU A 207 -11.18 -19.01 -10.87
CA LEU A 207 -11.20 -18.10 -9.72
C LEU A 207 -12.29 -17.04 -9.84
N GLY A 208 -12.50 -16.49 -11.05
CA GLY A 208 -13.58 -15.55 -11.31
C GLY A 208 -14.97 -16.11 -11.03
N VAL A 209 -15.20 -17.38 -11.36
CA VAL A 209 -16.46 -18.08 -11.01
C VAL A 209 -16.61 -18.22 -9.50
N ALA A 210 -15.56 -18.68 -8.80
CA ALA A 210 -15.58 -18.85 -7.34
C ALA A 210 -15.87 -17.54 -6.60
N ILE A 211 -15.24 -16.44 -7.04
CA ILE A 211 -15.48 -15.11 -6.47
C ILE A 211 -16.90 -14.63 -6.79
N GLY A 212 -17.41 -14.89 -7.99
CA GLY A 212 -18.81 -14.62 -8.34
C GLY A 212 -19.79 -15.28 -7.36
N VAL A 213 -19.54 -16.53 -6.96
CA VAL A 213 -20.32 -17.23 -5.93
C VAL A 213 -20.19 -16.55 -4.56
N GLY A 214 -18.97 -16.16 -4.15
CA GLY A 214 -18.75 -15.42 -2.91
C GLY A 214 -19.48 -14.07 -2.86
N VAL A 215 -19.49 -13.33 -3.97
CA VAL A 215 -20.22 -12.06 -4.12
C VAL A 215 -21.73 -12.26 -3.98
N ILE A 216 -22.29 -13.36 -4.50
CA ILE A 216 -23.70 -13.71 -4.28
C ILE A 216 -23.98 -13.90 -2.78
N GLY A 217 -23.09 -14.58 -2.06
CA GLY A 217 -23.18 -14.77 -0.61
C GLY A 217 -23.20 -13.42 0.13
N LEU A 218 -22.23 -12.55 -0.15
CA LEU A 218 -22.14 -11.20 0.43
C LEU A 218 -23.39 -10.36 0.15
N GLN A 219 -23.85 -10.32 -1.10
CA GLN A 219 -25.04 -9.56 -1.46
C GLN A 219 -26.31 -10.12 -0.79
N SER A 220 -26.37 -11.44 -0.58
CA SER A 220 -27.52 -12.06 0.08
C SER A 220 -27.57 -11.66 1.56
N GLY A 221 -26.42 -11.63 2.24
CA GLY A 221 -26.32 -11.11 3.62
C GLY A 221 -26.64 -9.62 3.72
N GLU A 222 -26.04 -8.82 2.85
CA GLU A 222 -26.29 -7.37 2.72
C GLU A 222 -27.78 -7.07 2.55
N ARG A 223 -28.45 -7.79 1.65
CA ARG A 223 -29.88 -7.65 1.35
C ARG A 223 -30.78 -7.92 2.56
N VAL A 224 -30.41 -8.89 3.39
CA VAL A 224 -31.17 -9.19 4.63
C VAL A 224 -31.14 -8.00 5.57
N ILE A 225 -29.96 -7.40 5.76
CA ILE A 225 -29.78 -6.21 6.61
C ILE A 225 -30.52 -5.01 6.01
N ALA A 226 -30.30 -4.72 4.73
CA ALA A 226 -30.89 -3.56 4.05
C ALA A 226 -32.42 -3.59 4.08
N ARG A 227 -33.03 -4.76 3.86
CA ARG A 227 -34.50 -4.94 3.96
C ARG A 227 -35.00 -4.78 5.39
N GLY A 228 -34.26 -5.27 6.39
CA GLY A 228 -34.58 -5.11 7.80
C GLY A 228 -34.63 -3.62 8.19
N VAL A 229 -33.59 -2.87 7.80
CA VAL A 229 -33.50 -1.42 8.05
C VAL A 229 -34.61 -0.68 7.30
N SER A 230 -34.79 -0.94 6.00
CA SER A 230 -35.80 -0.28 5.18
C SER A 230 -37.22 -0.48 5.72
N ARG A 231 -37.56 -1.71 6.14
CA ARG A 231 -38.86 -2.03 6.75
C ARG A 231 -39.06 -1.33 8.08
N SER A 232 -37.99 -1.17 8.86
CA SER A 232 -38.05 -0.48 10.16
C SER A 232 -38.28 1.01 9.98
N ILE A 233 -37.57 1.65 9.04
CA ILE A 233 -37.78 3.06 8.67
C ILE A 233 -39.21 3.27 8.17
N GLY A 234 -39.70 2.42 7.27
CA GLY A 234 -41.06 2.53 6.75
C GLY A 234 -42.15 2.40 7.83
N LYS A 235 -41.90 1.61 8.89
CA LYS A 235 -42.83 1.48 10.02
C LYS A 235 -42.78 2.67 10.98
N VAL A 236 -41.60 3.17 11.30
CA VAL A 236 -41.39 4.18 12.36
C VAL A 236 -41.48 5.60 11.83
N ALA A 237 -41.06 5.84 10.60
CA ALA A 237 -41.08 7.15 9.97
C ALA A 237 -41.52 7.06 8.49
N PRO A 238 -42.83 6.82 8.23
CA PRO A 238 -43.36 6.62 6.88
C PRO A 238 -43.01 7.76 5.90
N ARG A 239 -42.84 8.99 6.41
CA ARG A 239 -42.43 10.16 5.62
C ARG A 239 -41.09 9.97 4.89
N TYR A 240 -40.22 9.08 5.34
CA TYR A 240 -38.92 8.79 4.73
C TYR A 240 -38.88 7.49 3.91
N GLU A 241 -40.04 6.85 3.68
CA GLU A 241 -40.14 5.64 2.84
C GLU A 241 -39.43 5.78 1.47
N PRO A 242 -39.51 6.92 0.75
CA PRO A 242 -38.83 7.06 -0.54
C PRO A 242 -37.31 6.94 -0.49
N ILE A 243 -36.68 7.22 0.67
CA ILE A 243 -35.22 7.15 0.86
C ILE A 243 -34.79 5.97 1.76
N ALA A 244 -35.73 5.17 2.24
CA ALA A 244 -35.46 4.07 3.18
C ALA A 244 -34.55 2.99 2.58
N SER A 245 -34.72 2.68 1.29
CA SER A 245 -33.92 1.66 0.58
C SER A 245 -32.44 2.07 0.44
N PRO A 246 -32.09 3.26 -0.10
CA PRO A 246 -30.71 3.76 -0.08
C PRO A 246 -30.08 3.77 1.31
N ILE A 247 -30.82 4.22 2.33
CA ILE A 247 -30.34 4.23 3.73
C ILE A 247 -30.07 2.80 4.21
N GLY A 248 -30.97 1.86 3.92
CA GLY A 248 -30.80 0.45 4.28
C GLY A 248 -29.53 -0.16 3.70
N HIS A 249 -29.26 0.08 2.41
CA HIS A 249 -28.03 -0.37 1.75
C HIS A 249 -26.77 0.30 2.31
N LEU A 250 -26.83 1.62 2.60
CA LEU A 250 -25.72 2.34 3.23
C LEU A 250 -25.41 1.80 4.63
N VAL A 251 -26.43 1.54 5.45
CA VAL A 251 -26.25 0.95 6.79
C VAL A 251 -25.71 -0.47 6.68
N ALA A 252 -26.23 -1.30 5.77
CA ALA A 252 -25.73 -2.66 5.56
C ALA A 252 -24.25 -2.68 5.15
N LEU A 253 -23.86 -1.81 4.23
CA LEU A 253 -22.45 -1.64 3.84
C LEU A 253 -21.58 -1.09 4.98
N ALA A 254 -22.09 -0.14 5.76
CA ALA A 254 -21.37 0.39 6.93
C ALA A 254 -21.14 -0.69 7.99
N MET A 255 -22.14 -1.55 8.26
CA MET A 255 -22.01 -2.68 9.18
C MET A 255 -21.03 -3.73 8.65
N LEU A 256 -21.11 -4.08 7.37
CA LEU A 256 -20.17 -5.03 6.74
C LEU A 256 -18.74 -4.47 6.74
N GLY A 257 -18.58 -3.19 6.40
CA GLY A 257 -17.31 -2.48 6.45
C GLY A 257 -16.73 -2.42 7.87
N GLY A 258 -17.58 -2.14 8.87
CA GLY A 258 -17.19 -2.15 10.29
C GLY A 258 -16.78 -3.55 10.77
N ALA A 259 -17.49 -4.60 10.36
CA ALA A 259 -17.12 -5.98 10.69
C ALA A 259 -15.78 -6.39 10.04
N LEU A 260 -15.52 -5.97 8.80
CA LEU A 260 -14.23 -6.18 8.14
C LEU A 260 -13.11 -5.41 8.84
N ALA A 261 -13.36 -4.15 9.24
CA ALA A 261 -12.40 -3.34 9.98
C ALA A 261 -12.08 -3.94 11.35
N ALA A 262 -13.09 -4.37 12.10
CA ALA A 262 -12.91 -5.04 13.39
C ALA A 262 -12.17 -6.37 13.26
N GLY A 263 -12.48 -7.16 12.23
CA GLY A 263 -11.75 -8.40 11.91
C GLY A 263 -10.29 -8.14 11.56
N TYR A 264 -10.01 -7.06 10.81
CA TYR A 264 -8.66 -6.61 10.49
C TYR A 264 -7.90 -6.16 11.75
N GLU A 265 -8.49 -5.31 12.60
CA GLU A 265 -7.90 -4.90 13.88
C GLU A 265 -7.62 -6.09 14.81
N TYR A 266 -8.52 -7.08 14.85
CA TYR A 266 -8.28 -8.31 15.61
C TYR A 266 -7.09 -9.11 15.07
N MET A 267 -6.93 -9.20 13.74
CA MET A 267 -5.76 -9.82 13.12
C MET A 267 -4.48 -9.06 13.40
N LEU A 268 -4.51 -7.72 13.34
CA LEU A 268 -3.36 -6.87 13.71
C LEU A 268 -2.86 -7.18 15.12
N ARG A 269 -3.75 -7.16 16.11
CA ARG A 269 -3.40 -7.46 17.51
C ARG A 269 -2.80 -8.85 17.68
N LYS A 270 -3.29 -9.83 16.91
CA LYS A 270 -2.75 -11.20 16.93
C LYS A 270 -1.36 -11.29 16.29
N ILE A 271 -1.07 -10.50 15.25
CA ILE A 271 0.25 -10.42 14.62
C ILE A 271 1.25 -9.71 15.55
N GLU A 272 0.85 -8.63 16.24
CA GLU A 272 1.68 -7.97 17.26
C GLU A 272 2.17 -8.97 18.32
N GLN A 273 1.27 -9.84 18.79
CA GLN A 273 1.64 -10.89 19.76
C GLN A 273 2.65 -11.89 19.20
N GLY A 274 2.58 -12.20 17.89
CA GLY A 274 3.55 -13.07 17.22
C GLY A 274 4.92 -12.41 16.98
N GLY A 275 4.96 -11.08 16.85
CA GLY A 275 6.20 -10.30 16.67
C GLY A 275 7.14 -10.32 17.89
N VAL A 276 6.63 -10.73 19.05
CA VAL A 276 7.40 -10.85 20.30
C VAL A 276 8.26 -12.13 20.36
N ALA A 277 7.97 -13.13 19.52
CA ALA A 277 8.66 -14.42 19.57
C ALA A 277 10.15 -14.27 19.26
N ILE A 278 11.00 -14.53 20.25
CA ILE A 278 12.47 -14.46 20.12
C ILE A 278 12.97 -15.60 19.23
N GLU A 279 13.97 -15.32 18.42
CA GLU A 279 14.61 -16.32 17.57
C GLU A 279 15.62 -17.13 18.38
N PRO A 280 15.61 -18.48 18.29
CA PRO A 280 16.54 -19.33 19.02
C PRO A 280 18.02 -18.99 18.81
N ALA A 281 18.37 -18.46 17.62
CA ALA A 281 19.73 -18.03 17.30
C ALA A 281 20.21 -16.81 18.12
N TYR A 282 19.30 -16.02 18.69
CA TYR A 282 19.59 -14.77 19.41
C TYR A 282 19.03 -14.77 20.84
N GLU A 283 18.96 -15.95 21.46
CA GLU A 283 18.52 -16.10 22.86
C GLU A 283 19.60 -15.73 23.88
N VAL A 284 20.87 -15.77 23.47
CA VAL A 284 22.01 -15.49 24.34
C VAL A 284 22.44 -14.02 24.20
N PRO A 285 22.75 -13.31 25.30
CA PRO A 285 23.29 -11.95 25.25
C PRO A 285 24.63 -11.87 24.49
N PRO A 286 24.91 -10.76 23.80
CA PRO A 286 26.19 -10.54 23.14
C PRO A 286 27.31 -10.45 24.18
N THR A 287 28.50 -10.92 23.82
CA THR A 287 29.71 -10.85 24.67
C THR A 287 30.47 -9.53 24.52
N SER A 288 30.21 -8.78 23.45
CA SER A 288 30.84 -7.50 23.16
C SER A 288 30.37 -6.41 24.12
N SER A 289 31.32 -5.65 24.71
CA SER A 289 30.99 -4.44 25.47
C SER A 289 30.58 -3.27 24.56
N SER A 290 30.75 -3.38 23.25
CA SER A 290 30.49 -2.29 22.30
C SER A 290 29.03 -2.23 21.83
N VAL A 291 28.16 -3.11 22.33
CA VAL A 291 26.73 -3.17 21.96
C VAL A 291 25.80 -3.04 23.17
N SER A 292 24.55 -2.63 22.92
CA SER A 292 23.50 -2.62 23.95
C SER A 292 23.11 -4.04 24.37
N GLY A 293 22.78 -4.24 25.66
CA GLY A 293 22.53 -5.57 26.22
C GLY A 293 23.78 -6.42 26.45
N GLY A 294 24.97 -5.92 26.08
CA GLY A 294 26.26 -6.54 26.37
C GLY A 294 26.84 -6.11 27.73
N PRO A 295 28.05 -6.59 28.09
CA PRO A 295 28.71 -6.24 29.34
C PRO A 295 28.84 -4.73 29.57
N GLY A 296 28.33 -4.26 30.71
CA GLY A 296 28.37 -2.85 31.11
C GLY A 296 27.25 -1.97 30.54
N SER A 297 26.36 -2.52 29.71
CA SER A 297 25.18 -1.79 29.20
C SER A 297 24.13 -1.58 30.30
N ALA A 298 23.52 -0.40 30.35
CA ALA A 298 22.37 -0.13 31.22
C ALA A 298 21.05 -0.66 30.63
N VAL A 299 21.04 -0.93 29.32
CA VAL A 299 19.94 -1.60 28.64
C VAL A 299 20.07 -3.09 28.88
N THR A 300 19.08 -3.70 29.54
CA THR A 300 19.11 -5.15 29.78
C THR A 300 18.84 -5.91 28.48
N PHE A 301 19.51 -7.04 28.26
CA PHE A 301 19.27 -7.86 27.07
C PHE A 301 17.81 -8.35 26.99
N GLU A 302 17.17 -8.57 28.15
CA GLU A 302 15.78 -8.97 28.26
C GLU A 302 14.81 -7.89 27.75
N SER A 303 15.16 -6.61 27.90
CA SER A 303 14.35 -5.48 27.41
C SER A 303 14.40 -5.32 25.88
N LEU A 304 15.37 -5.95 25.22
CA LEU A 304 15.49 -5.92 23.77
C LEU A 304 14.40 -6.78 23.14
N SER A 305 13.68 -6.20 22.18
CA SER A 305 12.75 -6.91 21.32
C SER A 305 13.47 -7.92 20.42
N ARG A 306 12.72 -8.77 19.71
CA ARG A 306 13.29 -9.71 18.72
C ARG A 306 14.27 -9.04 17.76
N GLU A 307 13.86 -7.93 17.15
CA GLU A 307 14.70 -7.20 16.20
C GLU A 307 15.90 -6.54 16.89
N GLY A 308 15.73 -6.04 18.12
CA GLY A 308 16.84 -5.50 18.91
C GLY A 308 17.90 -6.55 19.24
N ARG A 309 17.47 -7.76 19.64
CA ARG A 309 18.37 -8.90 19.92
C ARG A 309 19.10 -9.36 18.67
N ARG A 310 18.42 -9.46 17.53
CA ARG A 310 19.04 -9.75 16.24
C ARG A 310 20.08 -8.67 15.90
N PHE A 311 19.71 -7.40 15.99
CA PHE A 311 20.58 -6.28 15.63
C PHE A 311 21.88 -6.26 16.45
N VAL A 312 21.82 -6.43 17.77
CA VAL A 312 23.03 -6.42 18.61
C VAL A 312 23.88 -7.69 18.48
N ASN A 313 23.26 -8.85 18.25
CA ASN A 313 23.99 -10.12 18.09
C ASN A 313 24.59 -10.32 16.69
N MET A 314 24.14 -9.56 15.68
CA MET A 314 24.73 -9.56 14.34
C MET A 314 25.85 -8.53 14.17
N ALA A 315 26.36 -7.92 15.26
CA ALA A 315 27.51 -7.02 15.16
C ALA A 315 28.74 -7.79 14.68
N LEU A 316 29.43 -7.28 13.65
CA LEU A 316 30.61 -7.95 13.12
C LEU A 316 31.74 -7.96 14.15
N THR A 317 32.38 -9.11 14.28
CA THR A 317 33.58 -9.25 15.10
C THR A 317 34.78 -8.62 14.38
N PRO A 318 35.80 -8.16 15.13
CA PRO A 318 37.09 -7.75 14.57
C PRO A 318 37.67 -8.74 13.53
N ALA A 319 37.59 -10.04 13.81
CA ALA A 319 38.13 -11.08 12.94
C ALA A 319 37.38 -11.20 11.61
N GLU A 320 36.05 -11.06 11.63
CA GLU A 320 35.23 -11.05 10.40
C GLU A 320 35.56 -9.83 9.53
N ILE A 321 35.68 -8.65 10.15
CA ILE A 321 36.06 -7.40 9.44
C ILE A 321 37.45 -7.56 8.81
N GLU A 322 38.44 -8.03 9.57
CA GLU A 322 39.80 -8.22 9.07
C GLU A 322 39.88 -9.23 7.92
N SER A 323 39.14 -10.34 8.04
CA SER A 323 39.09 -11.39 7.01
C SER A 323 38.50 -10.87 5.70
N VAL A 324 37.44 -10.08 5.75
CA VAL A 324 36.78 -9.55 4.54
C VAL A 324 37.55 -8.35 3.97
N MET A 325 37.94 -7.39 4.82
CA MET A 325 38.59 -6.18 4.34
C MET A 325 40.05 -6.40 3.94
N GLY A 326 40.71 -7.43 4.49
CA GLY A 326 42.14 -7.68 4.29
C GLY A 326 43.03 -6.61 4.95
N GLU A 327 42.46 -5.83 5.86
CA GLU A 327 43.11 -4.74 6.58
C GLU A 327 42.80 -4.86 8.08
N PRO A 328 43.68 -4.39 8.98
CA PRO A 328 43.45 -4.47 10.42
C PRO A 328 42.12 -3.80 10.85
N VAL A 329 41.46 -4.30 11.88
CA VAL A 329 40.33 -3.57 12.46
C VAL A 329 40.83 -2.25 13.08
N LEU A 330 40.05 -1.17 13.02
CA LEU A 330 40.39 0.08 13.73
C LEU A 330 39.80 0.11 15.14
N LYS A 331 38.54 -0.31 15.27
CA LYS A 331 37.81 -0.47 16.54
C LYS A 331 36.78 -1.57 16.41
N GLU A 332 36.34 -2.14 17.52
CA GLU A 332 35.16 -3.01 17.51
C GLU A 332 33.90 -2.17 17.21
N PRO A 333 33.06 -2.56 16.25
CA PRO A 333 31.87 -1.78 15.88
C PRO A 333 30.88 -1.66 17.03
N ALA A 334 30.19 -0.52 17.10
CA ALA A 334 29.20 -0.27 18.14
C ALA A 334 27.77 -0.27 17.61
N ARG A 335 26.87 -0.99 18.30
CA ARG A 335 25.44 -1.03 17.99
C ARG A 335 24.61 -0.68 19.22
N VAL A 336 23.94 0.47 19.17
CA VAL A 336 23.07 0.97 20.26
C VAL A 336 21.62 0.75 19.88
N PHE A 337 20.89 0.03 20.72
CA PHE A 337 19.46 -0.25 20.53
C PHE A 337 18.72 -0.08 21.84
N VAL A 338 17.73 0.80 21.87
CA VAL A 338 16.79 0.92 22.99
C VAL A 338 15.38 0.52 22.55
N GLY A 339 14.87 -0.53 23.19
CA GLY A 339 13.55 -1.09 22.95
C GLY A 339 12.44 -0.37 23.72
N LEU A 340 11.19 -0.68 23.36
CA LEU A 340 10.01 -0.17 24.07
C LEU A 340 9.93 -0.62 25.53
N ALA A 341 10.46 -1.80 25.86
CA ALA A 341 10.39 -2.35 27.22
C ALA A 341 11.36 -1.66 28.20
N GLN A 342 12.24 -0.77 27.73
CA GLN A 342 13.18 -0.04 28.58
C GLN A 342 12.48 1.00 29.47
N SER A 343 11.56 1.79 28.91
CA SER A 343 10.70 2.72 29.66
C SER A 343 9.48 3.09 28.82
N ASP A 344 8.36 3.33 29.50
CA ASP A 344 7.13 3.84 28.88
C ASP A 344 7.27 5.31 28.45
N GLN A 345 8.17 6.07 29.09
CA GLN A 345 8.41 7.49 28.76
C GLN A 345 9.38 7.61 27.58
N LEU A 346 9.16 8.59 26.71
CA LEU A 346 10.03 8.83 25.56
C LEU A 346 11.37 9.41 26.01
N GLU A 347 11.34 10.34 26.95
CA GLU A 347 12.49 11.07 27.47
C GLU A 347 13.49 10.11 28.12
N ASP A 348 13.02 9.21 29.00
CA ASP A 348 13.88 8.19 29.62
C ASP A 348 14.54 7.26 28.60
N ARG A 349 13.84 6.93 27.50
CA ARG A 349 14.41 6.12 26.42
C ARG A 349 15.47 6.89 25.64
N VAL A 350 15.26 8.18 25.38
CA VAL A 350 16.27 9.06 24.77
C VAL A 350 17.51 9.14 25.66
N ASP A 351 17.33 9.34 26.97
CA ASP A 351 18.43 9.40 27.93
C ASP A 351 19.21 8.08 27.95
N ALA A 352 18.51 6.93 27.97
CA ALA A 352 19.15 5.62 27.87
C ALA A 352 19.96 5.45 26.56
N VAL A 353 19.46 5.95 25.42
CA VAL A 353 20.23 5.94 24.17
C VAL A 353 21.48 6.80 24.30
N MET A 354 21.36 8.02 24.83
CA MET A 354 22.49 8.94 24.96
C MET A 354 23.57 8.40 25.90
N ASP A 355 23.17 7.78 27.02
CA ASP A 355 24.09 7.11 27.95
C ASP A 355 24.82 5.96 27.27
N GLU A 356 24.13 5.13 26.47
CA GLU A 356 24.75 4.07 25.70
C GLU A 356 25.70 4.62 24.62
N LEU A 357 25.33 5.68 23.90
CA LEU A 357 26.19 6.33 22.91
C LEU A 357 27.49 6.85 23.53
N ILE A 358 27.41 7.46 24.72
CA ILE A 358 28.59 7.93 25.46
C ILE A 358 29.43 6.72 25.91
N ARG A 359 28.79 5.68 26.47
CA ARG A 359 29.46 4.48 26.98
C ARG A 359 30.28 3.77 25.90
N VAL A 360 29.75 3.63 24.69
CA VAL A 360 30.43 2.94 23.57
C VAL A 360 31.40 3.85 22.79
N GLY A 361 31.56 5.10 23.24
CA GLY A 361 32.43 6.09 22.61
C GLY A 361 31.96 6.48 21.21
N ALA A 362 30.64 6.55 20.98
CA ALA A 362 30.04 6.77 19.66
C ALA A 362 30.46 8.10 19.02
N PHE A 363 30.62 9.15 19.82
CA PHE A 363 31.00 10.48 19.35
C PHE A 363 32.49 10.61 19.00
N ASP A 364 33.33 9.65 19.41
CA ASP A 364 34.74 9.58 19.03
C ASP A 364 34.98 8.65 17.82
N ARG A 365 33.90 8.14 17.21
CA ARG A 365 33.97 7.30 16.02
C ARG A 365 34.13 8.13 14.75
N LYS A 366 34.63 7.51 13.68
CA LYS A 366 34.63 8.12 12.35
C LYS A 366 33.21 8.33 11.82
N VAL A 367 32.33 7.36 12.07
CA VAL A 367 30.94 7.36 11.57
C VAL A 367 29.95 7.14 12.70
N LEU A 368 28.92 7.98 12.76
CA LEU A 368 27.74 7.79 13.62
C LEU A 368 26.49 7.73 12.73
N VAL A 369 25.89 6.56 12.61
CA VAL A 369 24.65 6.36 11.85
C VAL A 369 23.47 6.39 12.81
N PHE A 370 22.61 7.40 12.67
CA PHE A 370 21.28 7.38 13.26
C PHE A 370 20.30 6.69 12.30
N ALA A 371 19.98 5.44 12.62
CA ALA A 371 19.12 4.60 11.80
C ALA A 371 17.72 4.54 12.41
N SER A 372 16.73 5.12 11.71
CA SER A 372 15.33 4.99 12.12
C SER A 372 14.82 3.60 11.77
N PRO A 373 14.31 2.84 12.75
CA PRO A 373 13.86 1.50 12.50
C PRO A 373 12.51 1.49 11.78
N THR A 374 12.22 0.36 11.15
CA THR A 374 10.88 0.11 10.63
C THR A 374 9.91 -0.17 11.80
N GLY A 375 8.61 -0.34 11.52
CA GLY A 375 7.58 -0.44 12.57
C GLY A 375 7.79 -1.58 13.57
N SER A 376 8.53 -2.64 13.21
CA SER A 376 8.84 -3.76 14.10
C SER A 376 10.07 -3.54 14.96
N GLY A 377 10.84 -2.45 14.75
CA GLY A 377 12.19 -2.30 15.28
C GLY A 377 13.31 -2.79 14.34
N TYR A 378 12.96 -3.32 13.17
CA TYR A 378 13.94 -3.84 12.22
C TYR A 378 14.85 -2.74 11.66
N ILE A 379 16.14 -3.07 11.56
CA ILE A 379 17.19 -2.32 10.85
C ILE A 379 17.81 -3.26 9.82
N ASN A 380 18.08 -2.74 8.63
CA ASN A 380 18.68 -3.52 7.55
C ASN A 380 20.09 -3.98 7.93
N TYR A 381 20.27 -5.29 8.06
CA TYR A 381 21.55 -5.89 8.47
C TYR A 381 22.66 -5.66 7.42
N VAL A 382 22.31 -5.65 6.13
CA VAL A 382 23.27 -5.38 5.04
C VAL A 382 23.81 -3.96 5.14
N MET A 383 22.96 -2.97 5.49
CA MET A 383 23.43 -1.62 5.76
C MET A 383 24.36 -1.57 6.96
N ALA A 384 24.00 -2.27 8.04
CA ALA A 384 24.81 -2.28 9.25
C ALA A 384 26.19 -2.90 9.02
N GLU A 385 26.23 -4.07 8.39
CA GLU A 385 27.46 -4.80 8.05
C GLU A 385 28.30 -4.02 7.04
N ALA A 386 27.70 -3.43 5.99
CA ALA A 386 28.43 -2.61 5.03
C ALA A 386 29.11 -1.42 5.71
N VAL A 387 28.42 -0.73 6.62
CA VAL A 387 29.02 0.37 7.39
C VAL A 387 30.19 -0.12 8.25
N GLU A 388 30.04 -1.28 8.90
CA GLU A 388 31.06 -1.86 9.78
C GLU A 388 32.31 -2.32 9.01
N TYR A 389 32.13 -2.99 7.87
CA TYR A 389 33.21 -3.35 6.96
C TYR A 389 33.93 -2.10 6.43
N LEU A 390 33.18 -1.17 5.84
CA LEU A 390 33.73 0.01 5.15
C LEU A 390 34.35 1.04 6.11
N ALA A 391 33.87 1.10 7.36
CA ALA A 391 34.50 1.90 8.41
C ALA A 391 35.61 1.15 9.17
N ARG A 392 35.90 -0.12 8.83
CA ARG A 392 36.81 -1.01 9.57
C ARG A 392 36.50 -1.06 11.06
N GLY A 393 35.21 -1.07 11.39
CA GLY A 393 34.65 -1.06 12.74
C GLY A 393 34.71 0.27 13.49
N ASP A 394 35.27 1.34 12.91
CA ASP A 394 35.22 2.70 13.50
C ASP A 394 33.86 3.39 13.23
N SER A 395 32.79 2.69 13.57
CA SER A 395 31.41 3.12 13.39
C SER A 395 30.60 2.90 14.67
N CYS A 396 29.54 3.68 14.82
CA CYS A 396 28.44 3.41 15.74
C CYS A 396 27.11 3.55 14.99
N ILE A 397 26.25 2.56 15.12
CA ILE A 397 24.88 2.59 14.60
C ILE A 397 23.93 2.65 15.78
N VAL A 398 23.11 3.69 15.80
CA VAL A 398 22.13 3.94 16.87
C VAL A 398 20.71 3.89 16.35
N THR A 399 19.85 3.22 17.10
CA THR A 399 18.42 3.14 16.81
C THR A 399 17.60 3.10 18.09
N MET A 400 16.33 3.52 17.97
CA MET A 400 15.37 3.49 19.06
C MET A 400 14.03 3.00 18.52
N GLN A 401 13.43 2.02 19.19
CA GLN A 401 12.21 1.36 18.74
C GLN A 401 10.96 2.15 19.17
N TYR A 402 10.00 2.35 18.26
CA TYR A 402 8.72 3.05 18.55
C TYR A 402 7.47 2.14 18.41
N SER A 403 7.59 0.93 17.86
CA SER A 403 6.47 0.01 17.64
C SER A 403 6.98 -1.45 17.53
N LEU A 404 6.04 -2.41 17.62
CA LEU A 404 6.25 -3.85 17.38
C LEU A 404 5.48 -4.37 16.14
N LEU A 405 4.69 -3.52 15.48
CA LEU A 405 3.89 -3.91 14.32
C LEU A 405 4.75 -3.96 13.05
N PRO A 406 4.57 -4.96 12.16
CA PRO A 406 5.14 -4.91 10.82
C PRO A 406 4.83 -3.59 10.11
N SER A 407 5.78 -3.08 9.33
CA SER A 407 5.81 -1.69 8.85
C SER A 407 4.63 -1.29 7.97
N PHE A 408 4.18 -2.19 7.08
CA PHE A 408 2.98 -1.95 6.26
C PHE A 408 1.69 -1.85 7.08
N LEU A 409 1.68 -2.38 8.31
CA LEU A 409 0.56 -2.33 9.25
C LEU A 409 0.66 -1.16 10.24
N SER A 410 1.80 -0.46 10.27
CA SER A 410 2.11 0.66 11.20
C SER A 410 1.97 2.05 10.57
N LEU A 411 1.37 2.17 9.37
CA LEU A 411 1.29 3.46 8.65
C LEU A 411 0.57 4.56 9.47
N ASP A 412 -0.33 4.18 10.37
CA ASP A 412 -1.02 5.08 11.32
C ASP A 412 -0.15 5.50 12.52
N ARG A 413 0.90 4.74 12.82
CA ARG A 413 1.88 5.02 13.90
C ARG A 413 3.06 5.87 13.46
N ALA A 414 3.14 6.28 12.19
CA ALA A 414 4.23 7.13 11.67
C ALA A 414 4.46 8.39 12.54
N LYS A 415 3.39 8.98 13.09
CA LYS A 415 3.51 10.14 13.98
C LYS A 415 4.35 9.84 15.24
N LEU A 416 4.18 8.67 15.85
CA LEU A 416 4.94 8.28 17.04
C LEU A 416 6.43 8.12 16.70
N GLY A 417 6.74 7.46 15.58
CA GLY A 417 8.12 7.32 15.10
C GLY A 417 8.77 8.68 14.78
N VAL A 418 8.03 9.59 14.15
CA VAL A 418 8.51 10.96 13.88
C VAL A 418 8.80 11.74 15.16
N ASP A 419 7.87 11.70 16.13
CA ASP A 419 8.04 12.43 17.40
C ASP A 419 9.22 11.85 18.20
N GLN A 420 9.40 10.52 18.17
CA GLN A 420 10.52 9.82 18.75
C GLN A 420 11.87 10.19 18.09
N ASN A 421 11.95 10.09 16.77
CA ASN A 421 13.17 10.43 16.04
C ASN A 421 13.54 11.89 16.21
N ARG A 422 12.54 12.79 16.29
CA ARG A 422 12.79 14.21 16.57
C ARG A 422 13.42 14.41 17.95
N ALA A 423 12.95 13.71 18.98
CA ALA A 423 13.51 13.82 20.33
C ALA A 423 14.96 13.32 20.37
N LEU A 424 15.24 12.15 19.77
CA LEU A 424 16.59 11.60 19.71
C LEU A 424 17.53 12.45 18.84
N MET A 425 17.06 12.94 17.69
CA MET A 425 17.80 13.87 16.83
C MET A 425 18.21 15.12 17.62
N HIS A 426 17.29 15.69 18.41
CA HIS A 426 17.58 16.86 19.23
C HIS A 426 18.66 16.58 20.29
N ALA A 427 18.63 15.40 20.93
CA ALA A 427 19.64 15.00 21.91
C ALA A 427 21.03 14.80 21.26
N ILE A 428 21.10 14.06 20.15
CA ILE A 428 22.35 13.81 19.42
C ILE A 428 22.95 15.13 18.90
N THR A 429 22.15 15.95 18.21
CA THR A 429 22.61 17.23 17.66
C THR A 429 22.98 18.23 18.77
N GLY A 430 22.29 18.18 19.91
CA GLY A 430 22.65 18.92 21.11
C GLY A 430 24.06 18.57 21.62
N TYR A 431 24.38 17.28 21.67
CA TYR A 431 25.73 16.80 22.03
C TYR A 431 26.77 17.23 20.98
N LEU A 432 26.50 17.00 19.69
CA LEU A 432 27.40 17.39 18.59
C LEU A 432 27.70 18.89 18.57
N ARG A 433 26.73 19.74 18.94
CA ARG A 433 26.92 21.19 19.03
C ARG A 433 27.97 21.59 20.07
N GLY A 434 28.11 20.81 21.14
CA GLY A 434 29.13 20.99 22.18
C GLY A 434 30.53 20.50 21.77
N MET A 435 30.63 19.74 20.68
CA MET A 435 31.91 19.25 20.16
C MET A 435 32.55 20.25 19.21
N ASP A 436 33.89 20.24 19.18
CA ASP A 436 34.68 20.87 18.12
C ASP A 436 34.29 20.29 16.76
N ALA A 437 34.04 21.15 15.77
CA ALA A 437 33.61 20.77 14.44
C ALA A 437 34.57 19.79 13.76
N ALA A 438 35.88 19.91 14.01
CA ALA A 438 36.90 19.02 13.45
C ALA A 438 36.90 17.60 14.07
N LYS A 439 36.23 17.42 15.21
CA LYS A 439 36.16 16.15 15.94
C LYS A 439 34.82 15.43 15.82
N ARG A 440 33.84 16.04 15.15
CA ARG A 440 32.52 15.43 15.01
C ARG A 440 32.61 14.19 14.12
N PRO A 441 31.92 13.09 14.46
CA PRO A 441 31.77 11.97 13.54
C PRO A 441 31.05 12.45 12.28
N ARG A 442 31.22 11.74 11.17
CA ARG A 442 30.28 11.86 10.05
C ARG A 442 28.94 11.37 10.53
N PHE A 443 28.00 12.30 10.71
CA PHE A 443 26.68 12.00 11.23
C PHE A 443 25.74 11.68 10.08
N ILE A 444 25.21 10.46 10.05
CA ILE A 444 24.52 9.91 8.89
C ILE A 444 23.11 9.53 9.28
N LEU A 445 22.14 9.84 8.43
CA LEU A 445 20.76 9.41 8.63
C LEU A 445 20.44 8.23 7.72
N PHE A 446 19.85 7.19 8.30
CA PHE A 446 19.37 6.04 7.56
C PHE A 446 17.91 5.74 7.89
N GLY A 447 17.17 5.24 6.91
CA GLY A 447 15.87 4.64 7.15
C GLY A 447 15.40 3.82 5.96
N GLU A 448 14.67 2.75 6.24
CA GLU A 448 14.02 1.91 5.24
C GLU A 448 12.51 1.92 5.46
N SER A 449 11.72 2.00 4.40
CA SER A 449 10.25 1.89 4.48
C SER A 449 9.66 2.95 5.43
N LEU A 450 8.88 2.52 6.44
CA LEU A 450 8.39 3.40 7.50
C LEU A 450 9.52 4.09 8.29
N GLY A 451 10.70 3.48 8.41
CA GLY A 451 11.90 4.10 8.96
C GLY A 451 12.37 5.29 8.13
N ALA A 452 12.34 5.17 6.79
CA ALA A 452 12.64 6.27 5.89
C ALA A 452 11.65 7.42 6.05
N GLN A 453 10.34 7.12 6.11
CA GLN A 453 9.30 8.13 6.34
C GLN A 453 9.49 8.85 7.67
N THR A 454 9.65 8.10 8.75
CA THR A 454 9.72 8.66 10.12
C THR A 454 10.99 9.47 10.34
N MET A 455 12.10 9.12 9.69
CA MET A 455 13.31 9.94 9.68
C MET A 455 13.11 11.21 8.87
N GLN A 456 12.64 11.12 7.62
CA GLN A 456 12.47 12.29 6.75
C GLN A 456 11.45 13.29 7.29
N ASP A 457 10.35 12.83 7.90
CA ASP A 457 9.28 13.70 8.39
C ASP A 457 9.65 14.46 9.69
N ILE A 458 10.83 14.24 10.27
CA ILE A 458 11.38 15.21 11.26
C ILE A 458 11.63 16.57 10.60
N PHE A 459 11.98 16.57 9.31
CA PHE A 459 12.20 17.74 8.46
C PHE A 459 10.96 18.16 7.67
N ALA A 460 9.78 17.63 7.99
CA ALA A 460 8.55 18.07 7.34
C ALA A 460 8.39 19.60 7.44
N HIS A 461 8.09 20.24 6.30
CA HIS A 461 8.00 21.70 6.16
C HIS A 461 9.33 22.47 6.32
N ARG A 462 10.47 21.78 6.19
CA ARG A 462 11.82 22.37 6.11
C ARG A 462 12.42 22.17 4.71
N THR A 463 13.56 22.80 4.47
CA THR A 463 14.41 22.62 3.27
C THR A 463 15.62 21.76 3.62
N VAL A 464 16.41 21.38 2.62
CA VAL A 464 17.65 20.60 2.80
C VAL A 464 18.65 21.28 3.72
N GLU A 465 18.65 22.62 3.80
CA GLU A 465 19.49 23.35 4.78
C GLU A 465 19.30 22.91 6.23
N ALA A 466 18.16 22.28 6.58
CA ALA A 466 17.97 21.75 7.92
C ALA A 466 18.92 20.58 8.23
N PHE A 467 19.28 19.77 7.23
CA PHE A 467 20.26 18.69 7.38
C PHE A 467 21.63 19.28 7.77
N ASP A 468 22.09 20.33 7.05
CA ASP A 468 23.33 21.06 7.37
C ASP A 468 23.32 21.63 8.79
N ARG A 469 22.21 22.27 9.20
CA ARG A 469 22.07 22.87 10.54
C ARG A 469 22.11 21.84 11.66
N ASP A 470 21.68 20.63 11.36
CA ASP A 470 21.68 19.48 12.26
C ASP A 470 22.93 18.60 12.08
N PHE A 471 23.95 19.10 11.39
CA PHE A 471 25.25 18.46 11.17
C PHE A 471 25.20 17.13 10.41
N VAL A 472 24.12 16.86 9.68
CA VAL A 472 23.99 15.65 8.89
C VAL A 472 24.97 15.71 7.72
N HIS A 473 25.91 14.77 7.70
CA HIS A 473 26.85 14.59 6.61
C HIS A 473 26.14 14.05 5.37
N SER A 474 25.36 12.98 5.51
CA SER A 474 24.64 12.37 4.38
C SER A 474 23.47 11.52 4.86
N SER A 475 22.63 11.10 3.91
CA SER A 475 21.54 10.17 4.22
C SER A 475 21.22 9.19 3.11
N LEU A 476 20.80 7.99 3.50
CA LEU A 476 20.30 6.96 2.60
C LEU A 476 18.91 6.50 3.05
N PHE A 477 17.92 6.70 2.19
CA PHE A 477 16.51 6.37 2.46
C PHE A 477 16.00 5.35 1.44
N LEU A 478 15.67 4.16 1.92
CA LEU A 478 15.25 3.03 1.08
C LEU A 478 13.72 2.94 1.03
N GLY A 479 13.15 2.91 -0.17
CA GLY A 479 11.72 2.70 -0.40
C GLY A 479 10.84 3.67 0.37
N THR A 480 11.09 4.98 0.21
CA THR A 480 10.37 6.04 0.94
C THR A 480 8.86 5.99 0.65
N PRO A 481 7.99 5.75 1.64
CA PRO A 481 6.54 5.67 1.44
C PRO A 481 5.96 6.94 0.80
N ALA A 482 4.97 6.78 -0.08
CA ALA A 482 4.34 7.89 -0.82
C ALA A 482 3.71 8.99 0.08
N GLY A 483 3.45 8.66 1.35
CA GLY A 483 2.89 9.56 2.35
C GLY A 483 3.91 10.45 3.06
N THR A 484 5.22 10.29 2.80
CA THR A 484 6.30 11.07 3.42
C THR A 484 6.21 12.53 2.99
N LYS A 485 5.99 13.43 3.95
CA LYS A 485 5.72 14.85 3.69
C LYS A 485 6.93 15.58 3.15
N PHE A 486 8.12 15.26 3.65
CA PHE A 486 9.36 15.87 3.15
C PHE A 486 9.60 15.52 1.68
N ALA A 487 9.66 14.22 1.35
CA ALA A 487 9.79 13.74 -0.03
C ALA A 487 8.68 14.29 -0.95
N ALA A 488 7.42 14.27 -0.52
CA ALA A 488 6.31 14.83 -1.31
C ALA A 488 6.46 16.34 -1.56
N SER A 489 7.01 17.09 -0.61
CA SER A 489 7.29 18.52 -0.80
C SER A 489 8.42 18.75 -1.78
N TRP A 490 9.48 17.93 -1.71
CA TRP A 490 10.59 17.94 -2.65
C TRP A 490 10.12 17.61 -4.07
N HIS A 491 9.35 16.53 -4.27
CA HIS A 491 8.78 16.18 -5.59
C HIS A 491 7.92 17.28 -6.22
N VAL A 492 7.22 18.07 -5.40
CA VAL A 492 6.35 19.15 -5.89
C VAL A 492 7.16 20.39 -6.28
N ASN A 493 8.23 20.71 -5.55
CA ASN A 493 9.07 21.87 -5.84
C ASN A 493 10.54 21.63 -5.40
N PRO A 494 11.32 20.89 -6.21
CA PRO A 494 12.70 20.54 -5.87
C PRO A 494 13.56 21.78 -5.66
N GLU A 495 13.50 22.76 -6.56
CA GLU A 495 14.30 23.99 -6.50
C GLU A 495 14.12 24.78 -5.19
N ARG A 496 12.90 24.76 -4.62
CA ARG A 496 12.62 25.43 -3.34
C ARG A 496 13.12 24.63 -2.15
N ILE A 497 12.95 23.31 -2.18
CA ILE A 497 13.27 22.45 -1.04
C ILE A 497 14.77 22.14 -1.00
N ASP A 498 15.39 22.01 -2.16
CA ASP A 498 16.76 21.61 -2.40
C ASP A 498 17.39 22.48 -3.51
N PRO A 499 17.70 23.76 -3.23
CA PRO A 499 18.24 24.67 -4.24
C PRO A 499 19.65 24.31 -4.73
N LYS A 500 20.36 23.41 -4.01
CA LYS A 500 21.72 22.98 -4.34
C LYS A 500 21.78 21.63 -5.05
N ASN A 501 20.63 20.95 -5.24
CA ASN A 501 20.55 19.60 -5.79
C ASN A 501 21.39 18.59 -4.99
N GLU A 502 21.24 18.63 -3.66
CA GLU A 502 21.89 17.73 -2.71
C GLU A 502 21.09 16.41 -2.53
N ILE A 503 19.83 16.37 -2.94
CA ILE A 503 18.96 15.19 -2.96
C ILE A 503 18.84 14.63 -4.37
N ILE A 504 18.90 13.30 -4.47
CA ILE A 504 18.47 12.55 -5.66
C ILE A 504 17.49 11.45 -5.29
N GLU A 505 16.65 11.06 -6.25
CA GLU A 505 15.88 9.81 -6.20
C GLU A 505 16.27 8.97 -7.42
N VAL A 506 16.68 7.73 -7.16
CA VAL A 506 17.16 6.79 -8.18
C VAL A 506 16.60 5.40 -7.93
N ASP A 507 16.52 4.60 -8.97
CA ASP A 507 16.03 3.23 -8.93
C ASP A 507 17.14 2.20 -8.69
N ASN A 508 18.42 2.56 -8.85
CA ASN A 508 19.57 1.70 -8.55
C ASN A 508 20.90 2.48 -8.58
N PHE A 509 21.98 1.82 -8.20
CA PHE A 509 23.32 2.39 -8.25
C PHE A 509 23.80 2.71 -9.67
N GLY A 510 23.34 1.98 -10.69
CA GLY A 510 23.64 2.28 -12.10
C GLY A 510 23.10 3.65 -12.54
N GLU A 511 21.86 4.00 -12.17
CA GLU A 511 21.32 5.34 -12.44
C GLU A 511 22.09 6.45 -11.72
N TYR A 512 22.63 6.16 -10.53
CA TYR A 512 23.54 7.09 -9.85
C TYR A 512 24.85 7.29 -10.64
N LEU A 513 25.42 6.22 -11.21
CA LEU A 513 26.63 6.31 -12.04
C LEU A 513 26.41 7.04 -13.37
N ASP A 514 25.19 7.03 -13.90
CA ASP A 514 24.81 7.76 -15.11
C ASP A 514 24.77 9.29 -14.90
N LEU A 515 24.78 9.76 -13.66
CA LEU A 515 24.91 11.18 -13.34
C LEU A 515 26.30 11.73 -13.72
N THR A 516 26.31 12.98 -14.19
CA THR A 516 27.56 13.70 -14.46
C THR A 516 28.42 13.80 -13.19
N PRO A 517 29.76 13.89 -13.31
CA PRO A 517 30.63 14.07 -12.15
C PRO A 517 30.24 15.27 -11.28
N GLU A 518 29.81 16.37 -11.91
CA GLU A 518 29.36 17.58 -11.23
C GLU A 518 28.08 17.34 -10.43
N GLN A 519 27.12 16.59 -10.99
CA GLN A 519 25.90 16.20 -10.26
C GLN A 519 26.24 15.29 -9.09
N ARG A 520 27.07 14.26 -9.30
CA ARG A 520 27.46 13.33 -8.22
C ARG A 520 28.15 14.04 -7.07
N ALA A 521 28.99 15.03 -7.36
CA ALA A 521 29.68 15.81 -6.34
C ALA A 521 28.74 16.65 -5.45
N SER A 522 27.54 17.00 -5.92
CA SER A 522 26.55 17.71 -5.10
C SER A 522 25.69 16.78 -4.24
N VAL A 523 25.57 15.50 -4.59
CA VAL A 523 24.68 14.56 -3.89
C VAL A 523 25.17 14.28 -2.48
N ARG A 524 24.28 14.49 -1.50
CA ARG A 524 24.47 14.14 -0.08
C ARG A 524 23.38 13.23 0.45
N HIS A 525 22.23 13.20 -0.20
CA HIS A 525 21.03 12.53 0.28
C HIS A 525 20.39 11.72 -0.84
N VAL A 526 20.22 10.41 -0.63
CA VAL A 526 19.68 9.50 -1.64
C VAL A 526 18.36 8.91 -1.19
N LEU A 527 17.35 9.04 -2.03
CA LEU A 527 16.11 8.26 -1.98
C LEU A 527 16.29 7.11 -2.98
N LEU A 528 16.55 5.91 -2.48
CA LEU A 528 16.61 4.72 -3.32
C LEU A 528 15.21 4.10 -3.41
N SER A 529 14.60 4.20 -4.57
CA SER A 529 13.20 3.84 -4.80
C SER A 529 13.07 2.98 -6.06
N HIS A 530 13.04 1.65 -5.91
CA HIS A 530 12.91 0.78 -7.08
C HIS A 530 11.61 1.07 -7.85
N TYR A 531 11.67 1.06 -9.17
CA TYR A 531 10.51 1.31 -10.02
C TYR A 531 9.41 0.26 -9.85
N ASP A 532 9.77 -0.98 -9.52
CA ASP A 532 8.82 -2.04 -9.21
C ASP A 532 8.43 -2.12 -7.73
N ASP A 533 8.95 -1.25 -6.85
CA ASP A 533 8.54 -1.17 -5.45
C ASP A 533 7.18 -0.46 -5.32
N PRO A 534 6.13 -1.13 -4.79
CA PRO A 534 4.85 -0.51 -4.50
C PRO A 534 4.87 0.46 -3.30
N ILE A 535 5.85 0.41 -2.39
CA ILE A 535 5.87 1.22 -1.15
C ILE A 535 5.91 2.73 -1.45
N PRO A 536 6.79 3.26 -2.33
CA PRO A 536 6.78 4.68 -2.72
C PRO A 536 5.57 5.09 -3.57
N LYS A 537 4.76 4.13 -4.00
CA LYS A 537 3.69 4.31 -4.98
C LYS A 537 2.29 4.16 -4.38
N PHE A 538 2.19 3.56 -3.20
CA PHE A 538 0.92 3.29 -2.54
C PHE A 538 0.49 4.45 -1.66
N GLY A 539 -0.71 4.97 -1.93
CA GLY A 539 -1.35 5.96 -1.07
C GLY A 539 -2.81 6.22 -1.44
N PRO A 540 -3.54 6.99 -0.62
CA PRO A 540 -4.95 7.32 -0.86
C PRO A 540 -5.20 8.03 -2.20
N SER A 541 -4.18 8.68 -2.76
CA SER A 541 -4.25 9.33 -4.07
C SER A 541 -4.63 8.35 -5.20
N LEU A 542 -4.27 7.07 -5.11
CA LEU A 542 -4.63 6.04 -6.10
C LEU A 542 -6.16 5.81 -6.20
N LEU A 543 -6.92 6.16 -5.15
CA LEU A 543 -8.39 6.10 -5.18
C LEU A 543 -9.00 7.16 -6.09
N VAL A 544 -8.29 8.25 -6.32
CA VAL A 544 -8.87 9.45 -6.93
C VAL A 544 -8.15 9.94 -8.16
N ARG A 545 -6.84 9.67 -8.30
CA ARG A 545 -6.03 10.19 -9.41
C ARG A 545 -5.13 9.10 -9.99
N GLN A 546 -4.92 9.18 -11.30
CA GLN A 546 -3.90 8.40 -11.99
C GLN A 546 -2.51 8.79 -11.47
N PRO A 547 -1.70 7.82 -11.03
CA PRO A 547 -0.33 8.11 -10.60
C PRO A 547 0.60 8.30 -11.80
N TRP A 548 1.74 8.95 -11.57
CA TRP A 548 2.75 9.24 -12.59
C TRP A 548 3.27 7.96 -13.27
N TRP A 549 3.50 6.90 -12.49
CA TRP A 549 4.01 5.61 -12.98
C TRP A 549 2.99 4.82 -13.83
N LEU A 550 1.69 5.17 -13.81
CA LEU A 550 0.70 4.64 -14.77
C LEU A 550 0.37 5.64 -15.88
N GLY A 551 1.22 6.63 -16.12
CA GLY A 551 1.10 7.61 -17.19
C GLY A 551 1.13 7.01 -18.61
N PRO A 552 1.42 7.85 -19.63
CA PRO A 552 1.65 7.40 -20.99
C PRO A 552 2.61 6.20 -21.03
N VAL A 553 2.31 5.18 -21.85
CA VAL A 553 3.03 3.90 -21.82
C VAL A 553 4.53 4.05 -22.13
N GLU A 554 4.88 4.98 -23.01
CA GLU A 554 6.27 5.25 -23.40
C GLU A 554 7.09 5.96 -22.32
N GLU A 555 6.43 6.60 -21.35
CA GLU A 555 7.06 7.33 -20.24
C GLU A 555 7.14 6.47 -18.96
N ARG A 556 6.66 5.22 -19.00
CA ARG A 556 6.66 4.35 -17.82
C ARG A 556 8.08 3.86 -17.52
N PRO A 557 8.53 3.92 -16.27
CA PRO A 557 9.83 3.38 -15.90
C PRO A 557 9.96 1.88 -16.17
N PRO A 558 11.19 1.37 -16.31
CA PRO A 558 11.46 -0.07 -16.33
C PRO A 558 10.79 -0.81 -15.17
N GLY A 559 10.38 -2.06 -15.39
CA GLY A 559 9.71 -2.88 -14.37
C GLY A 559 8.24 -2.53 -14.11
N VAL A 560 7.79 -1.32 -14.48
CA VAL A 560 6.38 -0.94 -14.38
C VAL A 560 5.58 -1.54 -15.55
N PRO A 561 4.46 -2.24 -15.30
CA PRO A 561 3.69 -2.85 -16.39
C PRO A 561 3.21 -1.87 -17.44
N LYS A 562 3.35 -2.23 -18.72
CA LYS A 562 2.90 -1.39 -19.84
C LYS A 562 1.42 -1.60 -20.19
N SER A 563 0.87 -2.78 -19.93
CA SER A 563 -0.53 -3.10 -20.26
C SER A 563 -1.56 -2.64 -19.21
N THR A 564 -1.10 -2.30 -18.00
CA THR A 564 -1.98 -1.95 -16.87
C THR A 564 -2.56 -0.54 -17.01
N LYS A 565 -3.85 -0.40 -16.68
CA LYS A 565 -4.55 0.88 -16.69
C LYS A 565 -4.99 1.26 -15.29
N TRP A 566 -4.80 2.54 -14.97
CA TRP A 566 -5.33 3.07 -13.71
C TRP A 566 -6.86 2.96 -13.68
N ARG A 567 -7.36 2.34 -12.61
CA ARG A 567 -8.77 2.25 -12.28
C ARG A 567 -8.93 2.63 -10.81
N PRO A 568 -9.69 3.70 -10.50
CA PRO A 568 -9.97 4.10 -9.12
C PRO A 568 -10.40 2.91 -8.25
N ALA A 569 -9.95 2.81 -7.00
CA ALA A 569 -10.19 1.67 -6.09
C ALA A 569 -9.61 0.32 -6.52
N THR A 570 -9.73 -0.11 -7.78
CA THR A 570 -9.11 -1.35 -8.27
C THR A 570 -7.59 -1.26 -8.18
N THR A 571 -6.97 -0.24 -8.78
CA THR A 571 -5.51 -0.05 -8.70
C THR A 571 -5.06 0.11 -7.25
N PHE A 572 -5.80 0.84 -6.41
CA PHE A 572 -5.49 0.95 -4.99
C PHE A 572 -5.43 -0.42 -4.30
N VAL A 573 -6.46 -1.26 -4.48
CA VAL A 573 -6.48 -2.61 -3.88
C VAL A 573 -5.38 -3.50 -4.43
N LEU A 574 -5.15 -3.47 -5.76
CA LEU A 574 -4.10 -4.29 -6.38
C LEU A 574 -2.71 -3.88 -5.90
N THR A 575 -2.39 -2.59 -5.92
CA THR A 575 -1.11 -2.08 -5.41
C THR A 575 -0.95 -2.37 -3.91
N GLY A 576 -2.03 -2.31 -3.13
CA GLY A 576 -1.98 -2.69 -1.71
C GLY A 576 -1.64 -4.17 -1.48
N VAL A 577 -2.07 -5.06 -2.38
CA VAL A 577 -1.64 -6.46 -2.37
C VAL A 577 -0.22 -6.64 -2.89
N ASP A 578 0.21 -5.81 -3.85
CA ASP A 578 1.60 -5.81 -4.31
C ASP A 578 2.55 -5.43 -3.17
N LEU A 579 2.17 -4.54 -2.24
CA LEU A 579 2.97 -4.23 -1.04
C LEU A 579 3.36 -5.49 -0.27
N THR A 580 2.38 -6.37 -0.01
CA THR A 580 2.63 -7.61 0.75
C THR A 580 3.55 -8.57 0.02
N ASN A 581 3.54 -8.54 -1.32
CA ASN A 581 4.42 -9.40 -2.13
C ASN A 581 5.83 -8.81 -2.24
N ALA A 582 5.96 -7.49 -2.24
CA ALA A 582 7.24 -6.79 -2.35
C ALA A 582 8.15 -7.01 -1.13
N MET A 583 7.57 -7.30 0.03
CA MET A 583 8.29 -7.57 1.28
C MET A 583 8.59 -9.06 1.49
N GLU A 584 8.22 -9.93 0.55
CA GLU A 584 8.49 -11.36 0.67
C GLU A 584 9.95 -11.66 0.29
N VAL A 585 10.80 -11.75 1.31
CA VAL A 585 12.21 -12.13 1.14
C VAL A 585 12.32 -13.65 1.09
N ILE A 586 12.99 -14.16 0.07
CA ILE A 586 13.36 -15.58 -0.03
C ILE A 586 14.78 -15.71 0.55
N PRO A 587 14.98 -16.45 1.65
CA PRO A 587 16.31 -16.64 2.23
C PRO A 587 17.32 -17.17 1.19
N GLY A 588 18.48 -16.54 1.10
CA GLY A 588 19.55 -16.91 0.15
C GLY A 588 19.35 -16.44 -1.30
N ASP A 589 18.22 -15.81 -1.62
CA ASP A 589 18.00 -15.11 -2.89
C ASP A 589 18.14 -13.60 -2.62
N PHE A 590 19.27 -13.04 -3.03
CA PHE A 590 19.52 -11.60 -3.03
C PHE A 590 19.20 -11.09 -4.42
N GLY A 591 18.35 -10.07 -4.50
CA GLY A 591 18.12 -9.45 -5.79
C GLY A 591 17.38 -8.15 -5.70
N ARG A 592 17.60 -7.35 -6.73
CA ARG A 592 16.91 -6.09 -6.94
C ARG A 592 15.47 -6.27 -7.43
N ARG A 593 14.55 -6.58 -6.51
CA ARG A 593 13.12 -6.74 -6.80
C ARG A 593 12.24 -6.17 -5.68
N GLY A 594 11.29 -5.32 -6.06
CA GLY A 594 10.34 -4.76 -5.12
C GLY A 594 11.04 -4.03 -3.97
N HIS A 595 10.75 -4.42 -2.74
CA HIS A 595 11.27 -3.76 -1.54
C HIS A 595 12.58 -4.39 -1.02
N ASP A 596 13.27 -5.19 -1.83
CA ASP A 596 14.58 -5.73 -1.51
C ASP A 596 15.68 -4.86 -2.12
N TYR A 597 16.36 -4.09 -1.27
CA TYR A 597 17.41 -3.13 -1.64
C TYR A 597 18.83 -3.66 -1.40
N ARG A 598 18.99 -4.91 -0.96
CA ARG A 598 20.26 -5.42 -0.42
C ARG A 598 21.43 -5.34 -1.41
N GLU A 599 21.16 -5.52 -2.70
CA GLU A 599 22.17 -5.45 -3.78
C GLU A 599 22.74 -4.02 -3.96
N ASP A 600 21.92 -2.99 -3.79
CA ASP A 600 22.31 -1.59 -4.00
C ASP A 600 22.89 -0.93 -2.74
N ILE A 601 22.63 -1.50 -1.55
CA ILE A 601 23.05 -0.88 -0.28
C ILE A 601 24.57 -0.68 -0.18
N PRO A 602 25.43 -1.72 -0.32
CA PRO A 602 26.87 -1.55 -0.13
C PRO A 602 27.53 -0.48 -1.02
N PRO A 603 27.26 -0.39 -2.34
CA PRO A 603 27.85 0.65 -3.17
C PRO A 603 27.33 2.05 -2.80
N PHE A 604 26.05 2.21 -2.43
CA PHE A 604 25.56 3.51 -1.92
C PHE A 604 26.17 3.88 -0.57
N VAL A 605 26.38 2.91 0.33
CA VAL A 605 27.07 3.17 1.61
C VAL A 605 28.49 3.66 1.35
N SER A 606 29.25 3.01 0.45
CA SER A 606 30.60 3.44 0.09
C SER A 606 30.62 4.88 -0.43
N GLU A 607 29.79 5.20 -1.42
CA GLU A 607 29.80 6.51 -2.07
C GLU A 607 29.19 7.61 -1.19
N ILE A 608 27.99 7.41 -0.66
CA ILE A 608 27.23 8.47 0.03
C ILE A 608 27.78 8.71 1.45
N PHE A 609 28.40 7.72 2.08
CA PHE A 609 28.96 7.89 3.43
C PHE A 609 30.47 8.26 3.39
N ASP A 610 31.02 8.46 2.18
CA ASP A 610 32.44 8.74 1.89
C ASP A 610 33.37 7.66 2.47
N LEU A 611 32.98 6.39 2.40
CA LEU A 611 33.75 5.25 2.90
C LEU A 611 34.33 4.46 1.71
N PRO A 612 35.42 4.93 1.10
CA PRO A 612 35.92 4.38 -0.15
C PRO A 612 36.34 2.93 0.01
N VAL A 613 36.06 2.14 -1.03
CA VAL A 613 36.36 0.70 -1.09
C VAL A 613 36.95 0.32 -2.44
N THR A 614 37.83 -0.66 -2.44
CA THR A 614 38.34 -1.24 -3.68
C THR A 614 37.37 -2.28 -4.23
N ALA A 615 37.33 -2.47 -5.56
CA ALA A 615 36.47 -3.49 -6.17
C ALA A 615 36.66 -4.91 -5.57
N PRO A 616 37.89 -5.39 -5.27
CA PRO A 616 38.07 -6.68 -4.61
C PRO A 616 37.56 -6.75 -3.17
N GLN A 617 37.55 -5.63 -2.44
CA GLN A 617 36.95 -5.57 -1.09
C GLN A 617 35.42 -5.63 -1.18
N MET A 618 34.82 -4.91 -2.13
CA MET A 618 33.38 -4.97 -2.39
C MET A 618 32.95 -6.41 -2.74
N GLU A 619 33.66 -7.07 -3.65
CA GLU A 619 33.35 -8.46 -4.05
C GLU A 619 33.44 -9.45 -2.87
N ARG A 620 34.40 -9.29 -1.97
CA ARG A 620 34.51 -10.13 -0.77
C ARG A 620 33.39 -9.86 0.25
N MET A 621 32.96 -8.60 0.36
CA MET A 621 31.84 -8.22 1.21
C MET A 621 30.51 -8.74 0.65
N ASP A 622 30.30 -8.70 -0.67
CA ASP A 622 29.10 -9.24 -1.33
C ASP A 622 29.00 -10.77 -1.18
N HIS A 623 30.13 -11.46 -1.05
CA HIS A 623 30.18 -12.90 -0.83
C HIS A 623 30.00 -13.31 0.65
N ALA A 624 30.42 -12.45 1.59
CA ALA A 624 30.30 -12.70 3.03
C ALA A 624 28.82 -12.61 3.46
#